data_AF-A0A376FH28-F1
#
_entry.id   AF-A0A376FH28-F1
#
_cell.length_a   1.000
_cell.length_b   1.000
_cell.length_c   1.000
_cell.angle_alpha   90.00
_cell.angle_beta   90.00
_cell.angle_gamma   90.00
#
_symmetry.space_group_name_H-M   'P 1'
#
loop_
_entity.id
_entity.type
_entity.pdbx_description
1 polymer ?
#
loop_
_entity_poly.entity_id
_entity_poly.type
_entity_poly.pdbx_seq_one_letter_code
_entity_poly.pdbx_strand_id
1 'polypeptide(L)'
;MLAFSDFVQESISANPDWLAELENAPPQADEWRHYAGWLQTALEDVADEATLMRVLRQFRRRVMVRIAWAQALELVSEESTLQQLSELAQTLIVAARDWLYAACCKEWGTPCSEEGVPQPLLILGMGKLGGCELKLLLRH
;
A
#
# COMPACT_ATOMS: atom_id res chain seq x y z
N MET A 1 21.06 -13.88 6.49
CA MET A 1 21.28 -13.85 5.03
C MET A 1 20.49 -14.93 4.28
N LEU A 2 20.43 -16.19 4.74
CA LEU A 2 19.80 -17.32 4.01
C LEU A 2 18.30 -17.15 3.69
N ALA A 3 17.46 -16.67 4.62
CA ALA A 3 16.02 -16.53 4.37
C ALA A 3 15.67 -15.51 3.26
N PHE A 4 16.55 -14.54 2.99
CA PHE A 4 16.33 -13.53 1.94
C PHE A 4 16.65 -14.07 0.55
N SER A 5 17.65 -14.96 0.44
CA SER A 5 17.98 -15.64 -0.81
C SER A 5 16.82 -16.50 -1.29
N ASP A 6 16.18 -17.24 -0.38
CA ASP A 6 15.07 -18.14 -0.73
C ASP A 6 13.85 -17.34 -1.21
N PHE A 7 13.48 -16.26 -0.50
CA PHE A 7 12.38 -15.39 -0.91
C PHE A 7 12.62 -14.70 -2.26
N VAL A 8 13.84 -14.21 -2.50
CA VAL A 8 14.22 -13.57 -3.77
C VAL A 8 14.24 -14.59 -4.89
N GLN A 9 14.83 -15.77 -4.68
CA GLN A 9 14.86 -16.86 -5.65
C GLN A 9 13.46 -17.35 -6.02
N GLU A 10 12.59 -17.61 -5.05
CA GLU A 10 11.20 -18.01 -5.30
C GLU A 10 10.43 -16.93 -6.07
N SER A 11 10.68 -15.66 -5.72
CA SER A 11 9.97 -14.54 -6.35
C SER A 11 10.43 -14.28 -7.78
N ILE A 12 11.74 -14.39 -8.05
CA ILE A 12 12.31 -14.29 -9.41
C ILE A 12 11.91 -15.52 -10.25
N SER A 13 11.92 -16.72 -9.66
CA SER A 13 11.48 -17.93 -10.37
C SER A 13 10.02 -17.85 -10.79
N ALA A 14 9.17 -17.24 -9.96
CA ALA A 14 7.78 -17.00 -10.28
C ALA A 14 7.57 -15.82 -11.25
N ASN A 15 8.52 -14.89 -11.36
CA ASN A 15 8.42 -13.68 -12.17
C ASN A 15 9.79 -13.35 -12.80
N PRO A 16 10.19 -14.07 -13.87
CA PRO A 16 11.52 -13.92 -14.47
C PRO A 16 11.77 -12.51 -15.03
N ASP A 17 10.71 -11.80 -15.43
CA ASP A 17 10.80 -10.42 -15.92
C ASP A 17 11.34 -9.45 -14.86
N TRP A 18 11.13 -9.72 -13.56
CA TRP A 18 11.64 -8.86 -12.49
C TRP A 18 13.15 -8.84 -12.40
N LEU A 19 13.82 -9.95 -12.78
CA LEU A 19 15.27 -9.99 -12.83
C LEU A 19 15.80 -9.05 -13.93
N ALA A 20 15.22 -9.11 -15.13
CA ALA A 20 15.60 -8.23 -16.23
C ALA A 20 15.35 -6.76 -15.87
N GLU A 21 14.26 -6.44 -15.18
CA GLU A 21 14.00 -5.08 -14.68
C GLU A 21 15.03 -4.62 -13.63
N LEU A 22 15.42 -5.49 -12.71
CA LEU A 22 16.42 -5.21 -11.68
C LEU A 22 17.81 -4.96 -12.28
N GLU A 23 18.18 -5.72 -13.31
CA GLU A 23 19.45 -5.55 -14.01
C GLU A 23 19.49 -4.25 -14.82
N ASN A 24 18.38 -3.91 -15.49
CA ASN A 24 18.28 -2.68 -16.28
C ASN A 24 18.13 -1.42 -15.42
N ALA A 25 17.43 -1.52 -14.29
CA ALA A 25 17.12 -0.42 -13.38
C ALA A 25 17.39 -0.85 -11.92
N PRO A 26 18.66 -0.83 -11.49
CA PRO A 26 19.04 -1.23 -10.15
C PRO A 26 18.39 -0.32 -9.10
N PRO A 27 18.01 -0.89 -7.95
CA PRO A 27 17.32 -0.14 -6.92
C PRO A 27 18.19 0.95 -6.29
N GLN A 28 17.60 2.11 -6.02
CA GLN A 28 18.26 3.29 -5.47
C GLN A 28 17.75 3.60 -4.06
N ALA A 29 18.55 4.31 -3.26
CA ALA A 29 18.20 4.62 -1.87
C ALA A 29 16.91 5.45 -1.74
N ASP A 30 16.65 6.35 -2.68
CA ASP A 30 15.53 7.29 -2.71
C ASP A 30 14.32 6.81 -3.53
N GLU A 31 14.33 5.55 -3.96
CA GLU A 31 13.28 4.95 -4.79
C GLU A 31 11.89 4.98 -4.12
N TRP A 32 11.85 5.00 -2.79
CA TRP A 32 10.62 5.12 -2.01
C TRP A 32 9.77 6.34 -2.38
N ARG A 33 10.38 7.40 -2.89
CA ARG A 33 9.68 8.61 -3.37
C ARG A 33 8.74 8.31 -4.53
N HIS A 34 9.00 7.24 -5.27
CA HIS A 34 8.21 6.85 -6.44
C HIS A 34 7.14 5.80 -6.13
N TYR A 35 7.16 5.19 -4.93
CA TYR A 35 6.24 4.10 -4.59
C TYR A 35 4.77 4.49 -4.72
N ALA A 36 4.40 5.69 -4.25
CA ALA A 36 3.04 6.20 -4.37
C ALA A 36 2.59 6.33 -5.83
N GLY A 37 3.46 6.88 -6.70
CA GLY A 37 3.16 7.03 -8.13
C GLY A 37 3.01 5.69 -8.84
N TRP A 38 3.93 4.76 -8.61
CA TRP A 38 3.85 3.43 -9.21
C TRP A 38 2.63 2.64 -8.73
N LEU A 39 2.30 2.76 -7.45
CA LEU A 39 1.12 2.12 -6.90
C LEU A 39 -0.14 2.74 -7.49
N GLN A 40 -0.20 4.06 -7.61
CA GLN A 40 -1.35 4.74 -8.20
C GLN A 40 -1.59 4.27 -9.64
N THR A 41 -0.55 4.22 -10.48
CA THR A 41 -0.66 3.68 -11.85
C THR A 41 -1.14 2.23 -11.86
N ALA A 42 -0.65 1.39 -10.93
CA ALA A 42 -1.11 0.01 -10.83
C ALA A 42 -2.59 -0.11 -10.37
N LEU A 43 -3.12 0.92 -9.72
CA LEU A 43 -4.48 0.96 -9.19
C LEU A 43 -5.50 1.64 -10.13
N GLU A 44 -5.07 2.25 -11.23
CA GLU A 44 -5.94 2.99 -12.17
C GLU A 44 -7.08 2.13 -12.72
N ASP A 45 -6.79 0.87 -13.09
CA ASP A 45 -7.76 -0.06 -13.68
C ASP A 45 -8.48 -0.95 -12.65
N VAL A 46 -8.31 -0.68 -11.35
CA VAL A 46 -8.87 -1.53 -10.30
C VAL A 46 -10.33 -1.17 -10.02
N ALA A 47 -11.22 -2.07 -10.43
CA ALA A 47 -12.67 -1.90 -10.31
C ALA A 47 -13.30 -2.59 -9.08
N ASP A 48 -12.60 -3.54 -8.45
CA ASP A 48 -13.13 -4.37 -7.37
C ASP A 48 -12.12 -4.63 -6.25
N GLU A 49 -12.62 -4.89 -5.03
CA GLU A 49 -11.79 -5.08 -3.84
C GLU A 49 -10.85 -6.29 -3.97
N ALA A 50 -11.31 -7.38 -4.61
CA ALA A 50 -10.48 -8.57 -4.77
C ALA A 50 -9.27 -8.29 -5.67
N THR A 51 -9.46 -7.48 -6.72
CA THR A 51 -8.39 -7.00 -7.60
C THR A 51 -7.49 -6.00 -6.87
N LEU A 52 -8.04 -5.07 -6.06
CA LEU A 52 -7.23 -4.19 -5.21
C LEU A 52 -6.28 -5.01 -4.34
N MET A 53 -6.82 -5.96 -3.56
CA MET A 53 -5.99 -6.79 -2.67
C MET A 53 -4.92 -7.58 -3.44
N ARG A 54 -5.23 -8.02 -4.66
CA ARG A 54 -4.28 -8.73 -5.54
C ARG A 54 -3.15 -7.81 -5.97
N VAL A 55 -3.46 -6.60 -6.44
CA VAL A 55 -2.49 -5.59 -6.88
C VAL A 55 -1.61 -5.16 -5.70
N LEU A 56 -2.19 -4.85 -4.54
CA LEU A 56 -1.43 -4.48 -3.33
C LEU A 56 -0.44 -5.58 -2.92
N ARG A 57 -0.87 -6.85 -2.95
CA ARG A 57 0.02 -7.99 -2.63
C ARG A 57 1.15 -8.14 -3.65
N GLN A 58 0.85 -7.98 -4.93
CA GLN A 58 1.84 -8.06 -6.00
C GLN A 58 2.85 -6.91 -5.91
N PHE A 59 2.38 -5.68 -5.69
CA PHE A 59 3.21 -4.50 -5.50
C PHE A 59 4.14 -4.67 -4.29
N ARG A 60 3.58 -5.09 -3.14
CA ARG A 60 4.36 -5.38 -1.93
C ARG A 60 5.47 -6.39 -2.22
N ARG A 61 5.16 -7.49 -2.90
CA ARG A 61 6.14 -8.54 -3.24
C ARG A 61 7.23 -7.98 -4.16
N ARG A 62 6.86 -7.24 -5.19
CA ARG A 62 7.81 -6.62 -6.14
C ARG A 62 8.78 -5.69 -5.43
N VAL A 63 8.28 -4.75 -4.63
CA VAL A 63 9.14 -3.81 -3.89
C VAL A 63 10.00 -4.53 -2.85
N MET A 64 9.47 -5.54 -2.14
CA MET A 64 10.27 -6.34 -1.22
C MET A 64 11.44 -7.06 -1.90
N VAL A 65 11.25 -7.57 -3.12
CA VAL A 65 12.32 -8.18 -3.91
C VAL A 65 13.38 -7.13 -4.27
N ARG A 66 12.97 -5.92 -4.66
CA ARG A 66 13.89 -4.81 -4.96
C ARG A 66 14.69 -4.38 -3.74
N ILE A 67 14.06 -4.25 -2.58
CA ILE A 67 14.73 -3.96 -1.31
C ILE A 67 15.72 -5.08 -0.95
N ALA A 68 15.29 -6.34 -1.03
CA ALA A 68 16.15 -7.48 -0.71
C ALA A 68 17.35 -7.61 -1.67
N TRP A 69 17.16 -7.29 -2.95
CA TRP A 69 18.23 -7.21 -3.94
C TRP A 69 19.24 -6.11 -3.59
N ALA A 70 18.76 -4.91 -3.28
CA ALA A 70 19.60 -3.78 -2.88
C ALA A 70 20.42 -4.12 -1.62
N GLN A 71 19.80 -4.80 -0.65
CA GLN A 71 20.44 -5.24 0.57
C GLN A 71 21.46 -6.36 0.33
N ALA A 72 21.14 -7.34 -0.53
CA ALA A 72 22.04 -8.46 -0.84
C ALA A 72 23.31 -8.02 -1.59
N LEU A 73 23.21 -6.96 -2.38
CA LEU A 73 24.32 -6.36 -3.11
C LEU A 73 24.96 -5.16 -2.37
N GLU A 74 24.51 -4.87 -1.13
CA GLU A 74 24.98 -3.74 -0.32
C GLU A 74 24.92 -2.38 -1.06
N LEU A 75 23.94 -2.20 -1.96
CA LEU A 75 23.76 -1.01 -2.79
C LEU A 75 23.22 0.19 -2.01
N VAL A 76 22.57 -0.06 -0.87
CA VAL A 76 21.91 0.93 -0.03
C VAL A 76 22.25 0.68 1.44
N SER A 77 22.26 1.75 2.25
CA SER A 77 22.49 1.62 3.69
C SER A 77 21.35 0.89 4.39
N GLU A 78 21.63 0.33 5.57
CA GLU A 78 20.61 -0.28 6.43
C GLU A 78 19.51 0.73 6.80
N GLU A 79 19.90 1.98 7.09
CA GLU A 79 18.96 3.09 7.34
C GLU A 79 18.04 3.34 6.15
N SER A 80 18.58 3.37 4.92
CA SER A 80 17.78 3.52 3.70
C SER A 80 16.83 2.34 3.50
N THR A 81 17.27 1.13 3.83
CA THR A 81 16.44 -0.09 3.76
C THR A 81 15.24 0.00 4.71
N LEU A 82 15.48 0.43 5.96
CA LEU A 82 14.42 0.63 6.95
C LEU A 82 13.44 1.73 6.54
N GLN A 83 13.95 2.82 5.94
CA GLN A 83 13.12 3.88 5.38
C GLN A 83 12.23 3.34 4.25
N GLN A 84 12.79 2.59 3.30
CA GLN A 84 12.03 2.01 2.19
C GLN A 84 10.95 1.04 2.66
N LEU A 85 11.23 0.22 3.68
CA LEU A 85 10.23 -0.68 4.27
C LEU A 85 9.08 0.09 4.93
N SER A 86 9.41 1.17 5.67
CA SER A 86 8.43 2.02 6.34
C SER A 86 7.54 2.75 5.33
N GLU A 87 8.14 3.35 4.30
CA GLU A 87 7.42 4.04 3.23
C GLU A 87 6.56 3.09 2.39
N LEU A 88 7.02 1.86 2.13
CA LEU A 88 6.22 0.84 1.47
C LEU A 88 4.96 0.52 2.28
N ALA A 89 5.10 0.30 3.59
CA ALA A 89 3.96 0.00 4.46
C ALA A 89 2.96 1.17 4.48
N GLN A 90 3.47 2.40 4.65
CA GLN A 90 2.66 3.62 4.65
C GLN A 90 1.89 3.77 3.32
N THR A 91 2.58 3.62 2.19
CA THR A 91 2.01 3.74 0.84
C THR A 91 0.89 2.73 0.62
N LEU A 92 1.09 1.47 1.00
CA LEU A 92 0.08 0.41 0.89
C LEU A 92 -1.15 0.70 1.76
N ILE A 93 -0.95 1.15 3.00
CA ILE A 93 -2.04 1.46 3.94
C ILE A 93 -2.88 2.63 3.42
N VAL A 94 -2.23 3.71 2.99
CA VAL A 94 -2.93 4.90 2.46
C VAL A 94 -3.72 4.55 1.20
N ALA A 95 -3.10 3.85 0.25
CA ALA A 95 -3.79 3.47 -0.99
C ALA A 95 -4.99 2.53 -0.74
N ALA A 96 -4.84 1.53 0.13
CA ALA A 96 -5.94 0.64 0.49
C ALA A 96 -7.09 1.41 1.14
N ARG A 97 -6.78 2.29 2.10
CA ARG A 97 -7.76 3.15 2.77
C ARG A 97 -8.51 4.02 1.77
N ASP A 98 -7.79 4.71 0.89
CA ASP A 98 -8.38 5.69 -0.02
C ASP A 98 -9.29 5.00 -1.05
N TRP A 99 -8.88 3.84 -1.57
CA TRP A 99 -9.71 3.05 -2.47
C TRP A 99 -10.96 2.51 -1.77
N LEU A 100 -10.81 1.90 -0.58
CA LEU A 100 -11.94 1.36 0.18
C LEU A 100 -12.93 2.46 0.58
N TYR A 101 -12.42 3.64 0.94
CA TYR A 101 -13.26 4.80 1.23
C TYR A 101 -14.11 5.20 0.01
N ALA A 102 -13.48 5.31 -1.18
CA ALA A 102 -14.18 5.62 -2.41
C ALA A 102 -15.21 4.54 -2.82
N ALA A 103 -14.85 3.25 -2.66
CA ALA A 103 -15.73 2.13 -2.95
C ALA A 103 -16.97 2.12 -2.03
N CYS A 104 -16.75 2.28 -0.72
CA CYS A 104 -17.84 2.39 0.26
C CYS A 104 -18.78 3.57 -0.04
N CYS A 105 -18.23 4.74 -0.41
CA CYS A 105 -19.06 5.89 -0.82
C CYS A 105 -19.90 5.60 -2.08
N LYS A 106 -19.41 4.78 -3.00
CA LYS A 106 -20.09 4.43 -4.25
C LYS A 106 -21.18 3.36 -4.05
N GLU A 107 -20.93 2.35 -3.22
CA GLU A 107 -21.87 1.26 -2.98
C GLU A 107 -23.03 1.65 -2.06
N TRP A 108 -22.81 2.56 -1.11
CA TRP A 108 -23.80 2.88 -0.07
C TRP A 108 -24.44 4.27 -0.29
N GLY A 109 -23.99 5.01 -1.31
CA GLY A 109 -24.33 6.41 -1.51
C GLY A 109 -23.73 7.32 -0.43
N THR A 110 -23.77 8.63 -0.65
CA THR A 110 -23.55 9.60 0.43
C THR A 110 -24.83 9.63 1.27
N PRO A 111 -24.81 9.27 2.57
CA PRO A 111 -26.02 9.38 3.38
C PRO A 111 -26.39 10.86 3.47
N CYS A 112 -27.45 11.27 2.80
CA CYS A 112 -28.02 12.60 2.95
C CYS A 112 -29.09 12.57 4.03
N SER A 113 -29.22 13.64 4.83
CA SER A 113 -30.41 13.82 5.67
C SER A 113 -31.66 13.95 4.78
N GLU A 114 -32.86 13.93 5.38
CA GLU A 114 -34.14 14.19 4.68
C GLU A 114 -34.14 15.51 3.87
N GLU A 115 -33.21 16.43 4.16
CA GLU A 115 -33.06 17.74 3.53
C GLU A 115 -31.95 17.78 2.44
N GLY A 116 -31.32 16.66 2.11
CA GLY A 116 -30.35 16.57 1.01
C GLY A 116 -28.92 17.03 1.35
N VAL A 117 -28.62 17.27 2.63
CA VAL A 117 -27.26 17.63 3.08
C VAL A 117 -26.40 16.37 3.18
N PRO A 118 -25.25 16.28 2.49
CA PRO A 118 -24.35 15.13 2.59
C PRO A 118 -23.79 14.99 4.01
N GLN A 119 -24.10 13.89 4.69
CA GLN A 119 -23.54 13.56 5.99
C GLN A 119 -22.32 12.65 5.81
N PRO A 120 -21.18 12.95 6.47
CA PRO A 120 -20.04 12.07 6.44
C PRO A 120 -20.35 10.75 7.17
N LEU A 121 -19.93 9.65 6.56
CA LEU A 121 -20.13 8.28 7.07
C LEU A 121 -19.32 8.08 8.37
N LEU A 122 -20.01 7.92 9.50
CA LEU A 122 -19.43 7.62 10.80
C LEU A 122 -19.29 6.08 10.94
N ILE A 123 -18.06 5.57 10.93
CA ILE A 123 -17.78 4.15 11.17
C ILE A 123 -17.66 3.91 12.67
N LEU A 124 -18.65 3.25 13.27
CA LEU A 124 -18.61 2.78 14.65
C LEU A 124 -18.05 1.35 14.69
N GLY A 125 -16.78 1.21 15.08
CA GLY A 125 -16.16 -0.09 15.30
C GLY A 125 -16.70 -0.76 16.56
N MET A 126 -17.56 -1.78 16.41
CA MET A 126 -17.96 -2.63 17.53
C MET A 126 -16.86 -3.66 17.85
N GLY A 127 -16.17 -3.40 18.96
CA GLY A 127 -15.12 -4.20 19.59
C GLY A 127 -14.57 -3.42 20.79
N LYS A 128 -13.60 -3.95 21.56
CA LYS A 128 -13.03 -3.30 22.78
C LYS A 128 -12.42 -1.88 22.58
N LEU A 129 -12.52 -1.30 21.39
CA LEU A 129 -12.18 0.08 21.07
C LEU A 129 -13.41 0.99 20.89
N GLY A 130 -14.61 0.53 21.28
CA GLY A 130 -15.83 1.34 21.37
C GLY A 130 -15.82 2.38 22.50
N GLY A 131 -14.67 3.00 22.76
CA GLY A 131 -14.43 3.94 23.86
C GLY A 131 -13.76 5.25 23.46
N CYS A 132 -13.61 5.55 22.18
CA CYS A 132 -13.18 6.87 21.70
C CYS A 132 -14.21 7.52 20.76
N GLU A 133 -15.49 7.19 20.95
CA GLU A 133 -16.53 8.16 20.61
C GLU A 133 -16.31 9.46 21.42
N LEU A 134 -16.78 10.57 20.87
CA LEU A 134 -17.22 11.77 21.62
C LEU A 134 -16.33 13.02 21.70
N LYS A 135 -15.28 13.23 20.88
CA LYS A 135 -14.55 14.53 20.95
C LYS A 135 -14.44 15.41 19.71
N LEU A 136 -14.93 15.02 18.53
CA LEU A 136 -14.85 15.92 17.36
C LEU A 136 -16.17 16.55 16.92
N LEU A 137 -17.29 16.27 17.61
CA LEU A 137 -18.58 16.92 17.33
C LEU A 137 -18.87 18.19 18.15
N LEU A 138 -17.93 18.69 18.94
CA LEU A 138 -18.11 19.95 19.69
C LEU A 138 -16.83 20.80 19.64
N ARG A 139 -16.63 21.50 18.53
CA ARG A 139 -16.14 22.89 18.57
C ARG A 139 -16.47 23.60 17.26
N HIS A 140 -17.41 24.53 17.39
CA HIS A 140 -17.49 25.74 16.59
C HIS A 140 -16.13 26.43 16.49
#